data_AF-A0A8J2I3D7-F1
#
_entry.id   AF-A0A8J2I3D7-F1
#
_cell.length_a   1.000
_cell.length_b   1.000
_cell.length_c   1.000
_cell.angle_alpha   90.00
_cell.angle_beta   90.00
_cell.angle_gamma   90.00
#
_symmetry.space_group_name_H-M   'P 1'
#
loop_
_entity.id
_entity.type
_entity.pdbx_description
1 polymer ?
#
loop_
_entity_poly.entity_id
_entity_poly.type
_entity_poly.pdbx_seq_one_letter_code
_entity_poly.pdbx_strand_id
1 'polypeptide(L)'
;MPPVKPSPAMQAAAAAFSTTIKKREDAFYEPRKQDYYRVSSDGNWVPASSGDALAKDELQPSLHSREIRLISWNIDVLVPFAEERMSAALDHLHDLVSWTRPESAIIIFFQEMGVSDMEQIRDSAWVKQRFNLTEIDSRNWLGPHYGTTTLVDRRLHIDSVFRVPWYSKFDRDGLFVDISLYNQKDSNAPSKVMRLCNTHLESLVADPPVRPIQMAAAKQYFNQRNISCAVLAGDLNAIQPFDRTLHAENVLRDAYLQIGGQEDTPGEEDSDDGYTWGYQSPQVLKDRFGCSRMDKILYGGFIKPIKFQRIGMGVKVAEEHRQMMKDAGELDWVSDHYGVMCDFVIFSDGQLVE
;
A
#
# COMPACT_ATOMS: atom_id res chain seq x y z
N MET A 1 17.90 31.91 -2.08
CA MET A 1 16.49 31.84 -1.64
C MET A 1 16.46 31.46 -0.16
N PRO A 2 15.44 31.85 0.61
CA PRO A 2 15.28 31.32 1.97
C PRO A 2 15.12 29.79 1.91
N PRO A 3 15.63 29.03 2.91
CA PRO A 3 15.47 27.58 2.95
C PRO A 3 13.97 27.23 2.97
N VAL A 4 13.60 26.17 2.23
CA VAL A 4 12.22 25.66 2.23
C VAL A 4 11.86 25.23 3.65
N LYS A 5 10.69 25.65 4.12
CA LYS A 5 10.21 25.28 5.45
C LYS A 5 9.93 23.77 5.47
N PRO A 6 10.32 23.04 6.54
CA PRO A 6 10.01 21.61 6.66
C PRO A 6 8.50 21.37 6.60
N SER A 7 8.08 20.29 5.94
CA SER A 7 6.66 19.95 5.86
C SER A 7 6.07 19.71 7.26
N PRO A 8 4.76 19.89 7.48
CA PRO A 8 4.13 19.54 8.75
C PRO A 8 4.37 18.08 9.15
N ALA A 9 4.42 17.16 8.18
CA ALA A 9 4.73 15.76 8.42
C ALA A 9 6.18 15.55 8.90
N MET A 10 7.16 16.25 8.31
CA MET A 10 8.55 16.25 8.82
C MET A 10 8.64 16.73 10.26
N GLN A 11 7.94 17.81 10.59
CA GLN A 11 7.97 18.38 11.94
C GLN A 11 7.35 17.41 12.96
N ALA A 12 6.24 16.76 12.59
CA ALA A 12 5.60 15.76 13.41
C ALA A 12 6.47 14.51 13.61
N ALA A 13 7.09 14.01 12.54
CA ALA A 13 8.04 12.90 12.60
C ALA A 13 9.24 13.24 13.50
N ALA A 14 9.78 14.47 13.37
CA ALA A 14 10.86 14.96 14.22
C ALA A 14 10.46 15.02 15.70
N ALA A 15 9.25 15.50 16.00
CA ALA A 15 8.73 15.53 17.37
C ALA A 15 8.58 14.11 17.96
N ALA A 16 8.09 13.16 17.16
CA ALA A 16 7.94 11.76 17.55
C ALA A 16 9.27 11.04 17.85
N PHE A 17 10.42 11.55 17.40
CA PHE A 17 11.71 10.97 17.77
C PHE A 17 12.01 11.06 19.27
N SER A 18 11.54 12.13 19.91
CA SER A 18 11.78 12.38 21.33
C SER A 18 10.78 11.69 22.28
N THR A 19 9.76 11.01 21.73
CA THR A 19 8.69 10.42 22.52
C THR A 19 8.87 8.90 22.68
N THR A 20 8.59 8.41 23.89
CA THR A 20 8.45 6.98 24.17
C THR A 20 7.06 6.52 23.73
N ILE A 21 6.97 5.32 23.14
CA ILE A 21 5.68 4.73 22.76
C ILE A 21 4.87 4.45 24.02
N LYS A 22 3.66 5.02 24.11
CA LYS A 22 2.74 4.79 25.23
C LYS A 22 1.63 3.87 24.77
N LYS A 23 1.43 2.76 25.51
CA LYS A 23 0.28 1.89 25.29
C LYS A 23 -0.99 2.69 25.59
N ARG A 24 -1.93 2.71 24.65
CA ARG A 24 -3.26 3.29 24.84
C ARG A 24 -4.19 2.23 25.45
N GLU A 25 -5.41 2.62 25.79
CA GLU A 25 -6.42 1.67 26.26
C GLU A 25 -6.68 0.58 25.22
N ASP A 26 -7.05 -0.63 25.65
CA ASP A 26 -7.17 -1.78 24.72
C ASP A 26 -8.21 -1.52 23.61
N ALA A 27 -9.29 -0.78 23.92
CA ALA A 27 -10.29 -0.33 22.95
C ALA A 27 -9.72 0.52 21.80
N PHE A 28 -8.59 1.21 22.02
CA PHE A 28 -7.95 1.98 20.95
C PHE A 28 -7.49 1.08 19.80
N TYR A 29 -7.10 -0.16 20.09
CA TYR A 29 -6.57 -1.12 19.11
C TYR A 29 -7.66 -1.99 18.47
N GLU A 30 -8.94 -1.73 18.77
CA GLU A 30 -10.05 -2.43 18.13
C GLU A 30 -10.21 -1.99 16.66
N PRO A 31 -10.69 -2.90 15.78
CA PRO A 31 -10.98 -2.58 14.39
C PRO A 31 -12.01 -1.46 14.25
N ARG A 32 -11.75 -0.52 13.36
CA ARG A 32 -12.64 0.60 13.03
C ARG A 32 -13.13 0.44 11.61
N LYS A 33 -14.41 0.13 11.46
CA LYS A 33 -15.05 0.08 10.13
C LYS A 33 -15.10 1.47 9.52
N GLN A 34 -14.93 1.54 8.22
CA GLN A 34 -15.12 2.76 7.44
C GLN A 34 -15.78 2.44 6.09
N ASP A 35 -16.37 3.46 5.48
CA ASP A 35 -16.87 3.36 4.11
C ASP A 35 -15.70 3.35 3.10
N TYR A 36 -16.02 2.97 1.87
CA TYR A 36 -15.22 3.29 0.70
C TYR A 36 -15.99 4.26 -0.19
N TYR A 37 -15.36 4.74 -1.25
CA TYR A 37 -15.90 5.77 -2.14
C TYR A 37 -15.86 5.29 -3.58
N ARG A 38 -16.96 5.53 -4.28
CA ARG A 38 -17.11 5.25 -5.71
C ARG A 38 -17.54 6.52 -6.43
N VAL A 39 -17.33 6.55 -7.74
CA VAL A 39 -17.80 7.66 -8.58
C VAL A 39 -19.28 7.45 -8.91
N SER A 40 -20.11 8.46 -8.69
CA SER A 40 -21.52 8.49 -9.11
C SER A 40 -21.67 8.74 -10.61
N SER A 41 -22.88 8.60 -11.14
CA SER A 41 -23.19 8.97 -12.54
C SER A 41 -22.81 10.42 -12.89
N ASP A 42 -22.81 11.30 -11.89
CA ASP A 42 -22.54 12.73 -12.06
C ASP A 42 -21.05 13.05 -11.93
N GLY A 43 -20.19 12.03 -11.84
CA GLY A 43 -18.73 12.19 -11.75
C GLY A 43 -18.20 12.57 -10.36
N ASN A 44 -19.06 12.51 -9.33
CA ASN A 44 -18.72 12.87 -7.95
C ASN A 44 -18.41 11.63 -7.11
N TRP A 45 -17.45 11.75 -6.20
CA TRP A 45 -17.19 10.70 -5.22
C TRP A 45 -18.30 10.65 -4.18
N VAL A 46 -18.89 9.47 -3.99
CA VAL A 46 -19.94 9.21 -3.00
C VAL A 46 -19.56 8.04 -2.11
N PRO A 47 -19.88 8.07 -0.81
CA PRO A 47 -19.66 6.94 0.07
C PRO A 47 -20.48 5.74 -0.42
N ALA A 48 -19.90 4.56 -0.29
CA ALA A 48 -20.51 3.27 -0.58
C ALA A 48 -20.25 2.33 0.60
N SER A 49 -21.24 1.50 0.90
CA SER A 49 -21.18 0.54 1.99
C SER A 49 -20.80 -0.85 1.48
N SER A 50 -20.28 -1.65 2.40
CA SER A 50 -20.14 -3.10 2.29
C SER A 50 -21.35 -3.76 1.64
N GLY A 51 -21.14 -4.47 0.54
CA GLY A 51 -22.22 -5.24 -0.12
C GLY A 51 -23.13 -4.45 -1.06
N ASP A 52 -22.88 -3.16 -1.29
CA ASP A 52 -23.59 -2.41 -2.32
C ASP A 52 -23.36 -3.06 -3.69
N ALA A 53 -24.42 -3.60 -4.28
CA ALA A 53 -24.36 -4.23 -5.59
C ALA A 53 -24.04 -3.17 -6.65
N LEU A 54 -22.96 -3.41 -7.41
CA LEU A 54 -22.57 -2.55 -8.51
C LEU A 54 -23.45 -2.85 -9.72
N ALA A 55 -23.95 -1.81 -10.37
CA ALA A 55 -24.41 -1.94 -11.74
C ALA A 55 -23.18 -2.26 -12.60
N LYS A 56 -23.21 -3.38 -13.34
CA LYS A 56 -22.15 -3.70 -14.29
C LYS A 56 -22.04 -2.59 -15.31
N ASP A 57 -20.85 -2.03 -15.45
CA ASP A 57 -20.53 -1.16 -16.57
C ASP A 57 -20.25 -2.05 -17.78
N GLU A 58 -21.24 -2.20 -18.66
CA GLU A 58 -21.14 -3.06 -19.86
C GLU A 58 -20.01 -2.63 -20.81
N LEU A 59 -19.45 -1.43 -20.65
CA LEU A 59 -18.34 -0.93 -21.45
C LEU A 59 -16.98 -1.43 -20.95
N GLN A 60 -16.88 -1.97 -19.74
CA GLN A 60 -15.61 -2.50 -19.22
C GLN A 60 -15.42 -3.98 -19.56
N PRO A 61 -14.18 -4.40 -19.89
CA PRO A 61 -13.89 -5.82 -20.08
C PRO A 61 -14.10 -6.59 -18.77
N SER A 62 -14.60 -7.81 -18.90
CA SER A 62 -14.76 -8.71 -17.76
C SER A 62 -13.39 -9.06 -17.15
N LEU A 63 -13.37 -9.19 -15.82
CA LEU A 63 -12.22 -9.62 -15.06
C LEU A 63 -11.88 -11.07 -15.37
N HIS A 64 -10.58 -11.34 -15.44
CA HIS A 64 -10.09 -12.68 -15.27
C HIS A 64 -10.40 -13.11 -13.84
N SER A 65 -11.18 -14.19 -13.70
CA SER A 65 -11.81 -14.57 -12.43
C SER A 65 -10.85 -14.92 -11.29
N ARG A 66 -9.53 -14.93 -11.52
CA ARG A 66 -8.52 -15.36 -10.54
C ARG A 66 -7.24 -14.52 -10.53
N GLU A 67 -7.09 -13.57 -11.46
CA GLU A 67 -5.84 -12.81 -11.60
C GLU A 67 -5.98 -11.42 -10.99
N ILE A 68 -5.00 -11.06 -10.16
CA ILE A 68 -4.93 -9.76 -9.50
C ILE A 68 -3.50 -9.25 -9.55
N ARG A 69 -3.35 -7.98 -9.87
CA ARG A 69 -2.12 -7.23 -9.71
C ARG A 69 -2.22 -6.36 -8.46
N LEU A 70 -1.26 -6.51 -7.56
CA LEU A 70 -1.08 -5.60 -6.42
C LEU A 70 0.14 -4.72 -6.68
N ILE A 71 -0.02 -3.41 -6.52
CA ILE A 71 1.06 -2.42 -6.48
C ILE A 71 1.11 -1.83 -5.07
N SER A 72 2.29 -1.63 -4.52
CA SER A 72 2.49 -0.91 -3.26
C SER A 72 3.63 0.09 -3.38
N TRP A 73 3.42 1.32 -2.92
CA TRP A 73 4.43 2.36 -2.99
C TRP A 73 4.29 3.38 -1.86
N ASN A 74 5.37 3.60 -1.11
CA ASN A 74 5.54 4.74 -0.23
C ASN A 74 5.87 5.99 -1.08
N ILE A 75 5.10 7.08 -0.92
CA ILE A 75 5.18 8.30 -1.74
C ILE A 75 5.95 9.46 -1.05
N ASP A 76 6.50 9.23 0.15
CA ASP A 76 7.41 10.17 0.82
C ASP A 76 6.81 11.59 1.04
N VAL A 77 5.77 11.68 1.88
CA VAL A 77 5.21 12.97 2.34
C VAL A 77 6.19 13.81 3.17
N LEU A 78 7.34 13.24 3.53
CA LEU A 78 8.34 13.88 4.38
C LEU A 78 9.25 14.81 3.60
N VAL A 79 9.11 14.95 2.29
CA VAL A 79 9.90 15.92 1.50
C VAL A 79 9.02 17.00 0.87
N PRO A 80 9.56 18.21 0.60
CA PRO A 80 8.82 19.26 -0.11
C PRO A 80 8.44 18.85 -1.54
N PHE A 81 7.60 19.66 -2.19
CA PHE A 81 7.11 19.46 -3.57
C PHE A 81 6.19 18.25 -3.71
N ALA A 82 5.31 18.03 -2.72
CA ALA A 82 4.37 16.91 -2.70
C ALA A 82 3.48 16.89 -3.96
N GLU A 83 3.01 18.05 -4.42
CA GLU A 83 2.12 18.12 -5.59
C GLU A 83 2.83 17.63 -6.86
N GLU A 84 4.03 18.14 -7.13
CA GLU A 84 4.82 17.80 -8.31
C GLU A 84 5.28 16.34 -8.29
N ARG A 85 5.65 15.83 -7.11
CA ARG A 85 6.03 14.42 -6.91
C ARG A 85 4.85 13.49 -7.17
N MET A 86 3.71 13.78 -6.55
CA MET A 86 2.53 12.93 -6.69
C MET A 86 1.93 12.98 -8.10
N SER A 87 1.97 14.13 -8.78
CA SER A 87 1.58 14.22 -10.20
C SER A 87 2.42 13.25 -11.05
N ALA A 88 3.74 13.27 -10.92
CA ALA A 88 4.62 12.35 -11.65
C ALA A 88 4.47 10.89 -11.19
N ALA A 89 4.16 10.64 -9.93
CA ALA A 89 3.81 9.30 -9.42
C ALA A 89 2.57 8.75 -10.11
N LEU A 90 1.52 9.57 -10.24
CA LEU A 90 0.27 9.21 -10.89
C LEU A 90 0.45 8.95 -12.39
N ASP A 91 1.29 9.72 -13.07
CA ASP A 91 1.62 9.48 -14.47
C ASP A 91 2.35 8.13 -14.65
N HIS A 92 3.34 7.84 -13.81
CA HIS A 92 4.04 6.56 -13.85
C HIS A 92 3.09 5.38 -13.57
N LEU A 93 2.21 5.52 -12.58
CA LEU A 93 1.22 4.50 -12.26
C LEU A 93 0.18 4.33 -13.37
N HIS A 94 -0.24 5.43 -14.00
CA HIS A 94 -1.16 5.38 -15.14
C HIS A 94 -0.57 4.58 -16.30
N ASP A 95 0.72 4.75 -16.59
CA ASP A 95 1.42 3.90 -17.54
C ASP A 95 1.33 2.44 -17.10
N LEU A 96 1.81 2.08 -15.91
CA LEU A 96 1.78 0.69 -15.42
C LEU A 96 0.39 0.06 -15.50
N VAL A 97 -0.64 0.83 -15.14
CA VAL A 97 -2.06 0.45 -15.21
C VAL A 97 -2.51 0.23 -16.67
N SER A 98 -2.08 1.08 -17.60
CA SER A 98 -2.39 0.97 -19.04
C SER A 98 -1.67 -0.19 -19.73
N TRP A 99 -0.45 -0.52 -19.30
CA TRP A 99 0.31 -1.68 -19.76
C TRP A 99 -0.17 -3.00 -19.14
N THR A 100 -1.01 -2.93 -18.10
CA THR A 100 -1.64 -4.12 -17.50
C THR A 100 -2.77 -4.62 -18.39
N ARG A 101 -2.89 -5.95 -18.53
CA ARG A 101 -3.99 -6.56 -19.28
C ARG A 101 -5.35 -6.06 -18.77
N PRO A 102 -6.30 -5.69 -19.64
CA PRO A 102 -7.58 -5.13 -19.20
C PRO A 102 -8.38 -6.08 -18.30
N GLU A 103 -8.22 -7.39 -18.47
CA GLU A 103 -8.89 -8.43 -17.68
C GLU A 103 -8.29 -8.59 -16.28
N SER A 104 -7.05 -8.15 -16.03
CA SER A 104 -6.45 -8.25 -14.70
C SER A 104 -7.03 -7.16 -13.79
N ALA A 105 -7.53 -7.57 -12.61
CA ALA A 105 -7.90 -6.63 -11.57
C ALA A 105 -6.65 -5.98 -10.97
N ILE A 106 -6.71 -4.69 -10.65
CA ILE A 106 -5.58 -3.95 -10.07
C ILE A 106 -5.95 -3.39 -8.70
N ILE A 107 -5.05 -3.54 -7.74
CA ILE A 107 -5.11 -2.88 -6.43
C ILE A 107 -3.82 -2.10 -6.23
N ILE A 108 -3.93 -0.87 -5.73
CA ILE A 108 -2.77 0.00 -5.45
C ILE A 108 -2.82 0.42 -3.98
N PHE A 109 -1.73 0.16 -3.26
CA PHE A 109 -1.49 0.61 -1.91
C PHE A 109 -0.55 1.80 -1.91
N PHE A 110 -0.97 2.87 -1.24
CA PHE A 110 -0.09 3.99 -0.94
C PHE A 110 0.18 4.10 0.55
N GLN A 111 1.41 4.47 0.88
CA GLN A 111 1.85 4.85 2.22
C GLN A 111 2.47 6.26 2.18
N GLU A 112 2.51 6.91 3.35
CA GLU A 112 3.00 8.29 3.50
C GLU A 112 2.34 9.24 2.51
N MET A 113 1.02 9.24 2.52
CA MET A 113 0.21 10.17 1.72
C MET A 113 -0.06 11.44 2.51
N GLY A 114 0.04 12.59 1.86
CA GLY A 114 -0.45 13.88 2.34
C GLY A 114 -1.86 14.23 1.87
N VAL A 115 -2.37 15.38 2.31
CA VAL A 115 -3.72 15.87 1.92
C VAL A 115 -3.78 16.23 0.43
N SER A 116 -2.75 16.91 -0.09
CA SER A 116 -2.63 17.26 -1.52
C SER A 116 -2.58 16.03 -2.42
N ASP A 117 -2.02 14.92 -1.93
CA ASP A 117 -1.88 13.71 -2.72
C ASP A 117 -3.25 13.02 -2.90
N MET A 118 -4.08 13.03 -1.84
CA MET A 118 -5.47 12.59 -1.94
C MET A 118 -6.28 13.49 -2.87
N GLU A 119 -6.06 14.81 -2.85
CA GLU A 119 -6.69 15.73 -3.80
C GLU A 119 -6.40 15.34 -5.26
N GLN A 120 -5.13 15.13 -5.59
CA GLN A 120 -4.74 14.72 -6.95
C GLN A 120 -5.27 13.34 -7.34
N ILE A 121 -5.28 12.37 -6.43
CA ILE A 121 -5.92 11.05 -6.68
C ILE A 121 -7.40 11.23 -6.99
N ARG A 122 -8.11 12.03 -6.19
CA ARG A 122 -9.54 12.27 -6.37
C ARG A 122 -9.82 12.94 -7.70
N ASP A 123 -8.98 13.86 -8.14
CA ASP A 123 -9.19 14.65 -9.35
C ASP A 123 -8.70 13.95 -10.63
N SER A 124 -7.84 12.94 -10.49
CA SER A 124 -7.35 12.13 -11.61
C SER A 124 -8.49 11.41 -12.36
N ALA A 125 -8.59 11.71 -13.65
CA ALA A 125 -9.61 11.13 -14.52
C ALA A 125 -9.47 9.60 -14.65
N TRP A 126 -8.26 9.07 -14.80
CA TRP A 126 -8.04 7.63 -14.92
C TRP A 126 -8.34 6.89 -13.61
N VAL A 127 -8.08 7.53 -12.46
CA VAL A 127 -8.47 6.99 -11.15
C VAL A 127 -9.99 6.94 -11.03
N LYS A 128 -10.68 8.05 -11.34
CA LYS A 128 -12.15 8.14 -11.41
C LYS A 128 -12.78 7.20 -12.45
N GLN A 129 -12.01 6.67 -13.40
CA GLN A 129 -12.49 5.72 -14.42
C GLN A 129 -12.20 4.25 -14.10
N ARG A 130 -11.27 3.94 -13.20
CA ARG A 130 -10.87 2.56 -12.93
C ARG A 130 -10.96 2.11 -11.49
N PHE A 131 -10.98 3.01 -10.51
CA PHE A 131 -10.86 2.63 -9.10
C PHE A 131 -12.00 3.13 -8.22
N ASN A 132 -12.26 2.40 -7.15
CA ASN A 132 -12.86 2.85 -5.89
C ASN A 132 -11.73 3.28 -4.95
N LEU A 133 -12.01 4.20 -4.02
CA LEU A 133 -11.06 4.71 -3.04
C LEU A 133 -11.48 4.32 -1.62
N THR A 134 -10.56 3.92 -0.78
CA THR A 134 -10.85 3.76 0.66
C THR A 134 -10.90 5.09 1.40
N GLU A 135 -10.29 6.16 0.87
CA GLU A 135 -10.22 7.48 1.50
C GLU A 135 -10.62 8.57 0.52
N ILE A 136 -11.43 9.50 1.02
CA ILE A 136 -11.71 10.76 0.36
C ILE A 136 -11.00 11.92 1.04
N ASP A 137 -10.56 11.78 2.28
CA ASP A 137 -9.83 12.78 3.06
C ASP A 137 -9.11 12.10 4.24
N SER A 138 -8.46 12.88 5.09
CA SER A 138 -7.64 12.38 6.19
C SER A 138 -8.41 11.97 7.45
N ARG A 139 -9.76 12.00 7.47
CA ARG A 139 -10.54 11.78 8.71
C ARG A 139 -10.37 10.38 9.31
N ASN A 140 -10.05 9.38 8.49
CA ASN A 140 -9.85 8.01 8.94
C ASN A 140 -8.40 7.71 9.36
N TRP A 141 -7.47 8.63 9.11
CA TRP A 141 -6.08 8.48 9.57
C TRP A 141 -5.98 8.71 11.07
N LEU A 142 -5.04 8.00 11.70
CA LEU A 142 -4.78 8.14 13.13
C LEU A 142 -4.14 9.47 13.52
N GLY A 143 -3.37 10.05 12.60
CA GLY A 143 -2.72 11.34 12.75
C GLY A 143 -3.09 12.30 11.62
N PRO A 144 -2.94 13.62 11.82
CA PRO A 144 -3.38 14.62 10.84
C PRO A 144 -2.38 14.84 9.70
N HIS A 145 -1.20 14.21 9.74
CA HIS A 145 -0.07 14.58 8.90
C HIS A 145 0.10 13.70 7.67
N TYR A 146 -0.17 12.41 7.82
CA TYR A 146 -0.08 11.46 6.74
C TYR A 146 -0.85 10.19 7.06
N GLY A 147 -1.05 9.36 6.03
CA GLY A 147 -1.61 8.03 6.23
C GLY A 147 -1.47 7.14 5.01
N THR A 148 -2.32 6.12 4.97
CA THR A 148 -2.39 5.12 3.91
C THR A 148 -3.69 5.27 3.13
N THR A 149 -3.70 4.89 1.85
CA THR A 149 -4.94 4.71 1.08
C THR A 149 -4.80 3.54 0.11
N THR A 150 -5.93 2.95 -0.26
CA THR A 150 -6.01 1.82 -1.17
C THR A 150 -6.95 2.16 -2.32
N LEU A 151 -6.47 2.01 -3.55
CA LEU A 151 -7.26 2.08 -4.77
C LEU A 151 -7.62 0.65 -5.15
N VAL A 152 -8.90 0.36 -5.29
CA VAL A 152 -9.42 -0.96 -5.63
C VAL A 152 -10.06 -0.90 -7.01
N ASP A 153 -9.71 -1.79 -7.93
CA ASP A 153 -10.38 -1.88 -9.24
C ASP A 153 -11.90 -1.90 -9.03
N ARG A 154 -12.60 -0.97 -9.67
CA ARG A 154 -14.03 -0.75 -9.40
C ARG A 154 -14.91 -1.93 -9.74
N ARG A 155 -14.42 -2.84 -10.56
CA ARG A 155 -15.11 -4.09 -10.94
C ARG A 155 -15.04 -5.12 -9.82
N LEU A 156 -14.25 -4.91 -8.76
CA LEU A 156 -14.21 -5.82 -7.63
C LEU A 156 -15.31 -5.49 -6.62
N HIS A 157 -16.02 -6.53 -6.16
CA HIS A 157 -16.97 -6.40 -5.08
C HIS A 157 -16.26 -6.28 -3.72
N ILE A 158 -16.32 -5.09 -3.11
CA ILE A 158 -15.77 -4.81 -1.78
C ILE A 158 -16.77 -5.23 -0.70
N ASP A 159 -16.41 -6.25 0.08
CA ASP A 159 -17.20 -6.75 1.20
C ASP A 159 -17.04 -5.86 2.43
N SER A 160 -15.82 -5.44 2.77
CA SER A 160 -15.61 -4.54 3.91
C SER A 160 -14.31 -3.76 3.85
N VAL A 161 -14.29 -2.60 4.51
CA VAL A 161 -13.09 -1.79 4.76
C VAL A 161 -13.02 -1.45 6.24
N PHE A 162 -11.85 -1.67 6.84
CA PHE A 162 -11.63 -1.34 8.25
C PHE A 162 -10.15 -1.07 8.53
N ARG A 163 -9.89 -0.28 9.56
CA ARG A 163 -8.53 0.02 10.04
C ARG A 163 -8.28 -0.62 11.39
N VAL A 164 -7.07 -1.10 11.61
CA VAL A 164 -6.62 -1.59 12.92
C VAL A 164 -5.39 -0.78 13.35
N PRO A 165 -5.53 0.05 14.40
CA PRO A 165 -4.41 0.81 14.95
C PRO A 165 -3.31 -0.09 15.49
N TRP A 166 -2.06 0.29 15.23
CA TRP A 166 -0.90 -0.41 15.75
C TRP A 166 -0.39 0.21 17.05
N TYR A 167 0.29 -0.59 17.87
CA TYR A 167 1.14 -0.06 18.94
C TYR A 167 2.28 0.72 18.30
N SER A 168 2.19 2.05 18.35
CA SER A 168 3.02 2.94 17.55
C SER A 168 3.14 4.34 18.15
N LYS A 169 4.27 5.04 17.90
CA LYS A 169 4.39 6.49 18.14
C LYS A 169 4.26 7.33 16.87
N PHE A 170 4.23 6.69 15.71
CA PHE A 170 4.04 7.31 14.40
C PHE A 170 2.59 7.16 13.91
N ASP A 171 1.66 6.87 14.81
CA ASP A 171 0.23 6.71 14.49
C ASP A 171 0.00 5.72 13.32
N ARG A 172 0.74 4.61 13.33
CA ARG A 172 0.64 3.55 12.30
C ARG A 172 -0.60 2.69 12.49
N ASP A 173 -1.14 2.19 11.37
CA ASP A 173 -2.26 1.26 11.32
C ASP A 173 -2.17 0.31 10.12
N GLY A 174 -3.03 -0.70 10.12
CA GLY A 174 -3.30 -1.53 8.96
C GLY A 174 -4.66 -1.18 8.38
N LEU A 175 -4.69 -0.77 7.11
CA LEU A 175 -5.90 -0.56 6.34
C LEU A 175 -6.26 -1.86 5.62
N PHE A 176 -7.35 -2.48 6.06
CA PHE A 176 -7.85 -3.73 5.52
C PHE A 176 -8.98 -3.52 4.51
N VAL A 177 -8.93 -4.28 3.42
CA VAL A 177 -10.00 -4.36 2.41
C VAL A 177 -10.31 -5.82 2.15
N ASP A 178 -11.57 -6.21 2.29
CA ASP A 178 -12.04 -7.54 1.94
C ASP A 178 -12.72 -7.52 0.57
N ILE A 179 -12.23 -8.37 -0.34
CA ILE A 179 -12.81 -8.56 -1.68
C ILE A 179 -13.57 -9.88 -1.69
N SER A 180 -14.84 -9.83 -2.08
CA SER A 180 -15.69 -11.03 -2.15
C SER A 180 -15.20 -12.02 -3.19
N LEU A 181 -15.21 -13.30 -2.80
CA LEU A 181 -14.92 -14.43 -3.66
C LEU A 181 -16.14 -15.33 -3.80
N TYR A 182 -16.48 -15.69 -5.03
CA TYR A 182 -17.46 -16.72 -5.32
C TYR A 182 -16.86 -18.10 -5.10
N ASN A 183 -17.61 -19.00 -4.46
CA ASN A 183 -17.26 -20.40 -4.36
C ASN A 183 -18.09 -21.22 -5.35
N GLN A 184 -17.44 -21.78 -6.37
CA GLN A 184 -18.14 -22.57 -7.40
C GLN A 184 -18.65 -23.93 -6.91
N LYS A 185 -18.06 -24.51 -5.84
CA LYS A 185 -18.39 -25.88 -5.41
C LYS A 185 -19.61 -26.00 -4.51
N ASP A 186 -20.02 -24.91 -3.87
CA ASP A 186 -21.19 -24.91 -3.00
C ASP A 186 -21.76 -23.49 -2.91
N SER A 187 -22.84 -23.22 -3.64
CA SER A 187 -23.54 -21.94 -3.61
C SER A 187 -24.19 -21.63 -2.26
N ASN A 188 -24.28 -22.63 -1.36
CA ASN A 188 -24.78 -22.48 0.01
C ASN A 188 -23.65 -22.33 1.05
N ALA A 189 -22.38 -22.43 0.65
CA ALA A 189 -21.26 -22.21 1.55
C ALA A 189 -21.16 -20.73 1.96
N PRO A 190 -20.70 -20.43 3.18
CA PRO A 190 -20.51 -19.05 3.62
C PRO A 190 -19.55 -18.30 2.69
N SER A 191 -19.90 -17.05 2.36
CA SER A 191 -19.08 -16.17 1.52
C SER A 191 -17.63 -16.15 2.01
N LYS A 192 -16.70 -16.25 1.07
CA LYS A 192 -15.27 -16.19 1.32
C LYS A 192 -14.74 -14.88 0.78
N VAL A 193 -13.70 -14.36 1.42
CA VAL A 193 -13.06 -13.12 0.97
C VAL A 193 -11.56 -13.31 0.77
N MET A 194 -11.00 -12.53 -0.13
CA MET A 194 -9.58 -12.20 -0.18
C MET A 194 -9.35 -10.96 0.68
N ARG A 195 -8.51 -11.10 1.73
CA ARG A 195 -8.20 -9.99 2.63
C ARG A 195 -6.91 -9.31 2.25
N LEU A 196 -6.98 -8.01 2.06
CA LEU A 196 -5.87 -7.13 1.73
C LEU A 196 -5.52 -6.30 2.97
N CYS A 197 -4.25 -6.05 3.24
CA CYS A 197 -3.77 -5.17 4.31
C CYS A 197 -2.67 -4.26 3.78
N ASN A 198 -2.99 -2.98 3.63
CA ASN A 198 -2.03 -1.91 3.36
C ASN A 198 -1.53 -1.37 4.71
N THR A 199 -0.22 -1.42 4.95
CA THR A 199 0.35 -0.97 6.22
C THR A 199 1.66 -0.23 6.02
N HIS A 200 1.94 0.73 6.89
CA HIS A 200 3.27 1.28 7.09
C HIS A 200 3.67 0.93 8.54
N LEU A 201 4.67 0.06 8.74
CA LEU A 201 5.08 -0.40 10.08
C LEU A 201 5.96 0.61 10.82
N GLU A 202 6.25 0.37 12.11
CA GLU A 202 7.05 1.30 12.91
C GLU A 202 8.40 1.63 12.24
N SER A 203 8.61 2.91 11.98
CA SER A 203 9.85 3.42 11.39
C SER A 203 10.98 3.50 12.41
N LEU A 204 12.20 3.51 11.89
CA LEU A 204 13.44 3.53 12.67
C LEU A 204 13.60 2.33 13.62
N VAL A 205 14.74 2.32 14.31
CA VAL A 205 15.02 1.37 15.38
C VAL A 205 14.23 1.78 16.63
N ALA A 206 13.52 0.82 17.21
CA ALA A 206 12.85 0.95 18.51
C ALA A 206 13.44 -0.05 19.51
N ASP A 207 13.54 0.37 20.77
CA ASP A 207 13.93 -0.47 21.90
C ASP A 207 12.91 -0.30 23.05
N PRO A 208 12.10 -1.34 23.36
CA PRO A 208 12.08 -2.66 22.72
C PRO A 208 11.54 -2.62 21.27
N PRO A 209 11.85 -3.64 20.44
CA PRO A 209 11.34 -3.74 19.07
C PRO A 209 9.82 -3.77 18.98
N VAL A 210 9.26 -3.02 18.01
CA VAL A 210 7.81 -2.81 17.89
C VAL A 210 7.20 -3.55 16.71
N ARG A 211 7.88 -3.59 15.55
CA ARG A 211 7.39 -4.27 14.34
C ARG A 211 6.99 -5.74 14.55
N PRO A 212 7.68 -6.55 15.40
CA PRO A 212 7.19 -7.90 15.71
C PRO A 212 5.80 -7.92 16.35
N ILE A 213 5.49 -6.96 17.22
CA ILE A 213 4.18 -6.80 17.88
C ILE A 213 3.11 -6.44 16.84
N GLN A 214 3.44 -5.52 15.93
CA GLN A 214 2.52 -5.07 14.87
C GLN A 214 2.19 -6.20 13.89
N MET A 215 3.20 -6.97 13.45
CA MET A 215 3.01 -8.13 12.59
C MET A 215 2.19 -9.23 13.27
N ALA A 216 2.43 -9.49 14.57
CA ALA A 216 1.64 -10.42 15.35
C ALA A 216 0.17 -9.98 15.52
N ALA A 217 -0.09 -8.67 15.62
CA ALA A 217 -1.45 -8.13 15.63
C ALA A 217 -2.14 -8.33 14.26
N ALA A 218 -1.46 -8.04 13.16
CA ALA A 218 -2.00 -8.23 11.81
C ALA A 218 -2.36 -9.71 11.52
N LYS A 219 -1.53 -10.66 11.98
CA LYS A 219 -1.78 -12.11 11.86
C LYS A 219 -3.16 -12.56 12.33
N GLN A 220 -3.69 -11.93 13.38
CA GLN A 220 -5.00 -12.30 13.96
C GLN A 220 -6.15 -12.08 12.95
N TYR A 221 -5.97 -11.16 12.01
CA TYR A 221 -6.96 -10.84 11.00
C TYR A 221 -6.84 -11.73 9.75
N PHE A 222 -5.75 -12.46 9.56
CA PHE A 222 -5.58 -13.36 8.41
C PHE A 222 -6.07 -14.78 8.65
N ASN A 223 -6.15 -15.21 9.91
CA ASN A 223 -6.54 -16.58 10.29
C ASN A 223 -8.05 -16.74 10.58
N GLN A 224 -8.89 -15.81 10.13
CA GLN A 224 -10.34 -15.86 10.34
C GLN A 224 -11.02 -16.84 9.37
N ARG A 225 -12.12 -17.48 9.80
CA ARG A 225 -12.75 -18.59 9.05
C ARG A 225 -13.28 -18.22 7.67
N ASN A 226 -13.65 -16.96 7.45
CA ASN A 226 -14.17 -16.47 6.17
C ASN A 226 -13.06 -16.06 5.18
N ILE A 227 -11.79 -16.04 5.60
CA ILE A 227 -10.67 -15.63 4.76
C ILE A 227 -10.17 -16.82 3.96
N SER A 228 -10.16 -16.71 2.64
CA SER A 228 -9.63 -17.73 1.73
C SER A 228 -8.13 -17.55 1.51
N CYS A 229 -7.74 -16.30 1.29
CA CYS A 229 -6.36 -15.87 1.10
C CYS A 229 -6.19 -14.45 1.65
N ALA A 230 -4.95 -14.11 1.97
CA ALA A 230 -4.60 -12.82 2.49
C ALA A 230 -3.30 -12.29 1.86
N VAL A 231 -3.23 -10.97 1.69
CA VAL A 231 -2.02 -10.25 1.27
C VAL A 231 -1.83 -9.04 2.19
N LEU A 232 -0.64 -8.94 2.79
CA LEU A 232 -0.17 -7.78 3.54
C LEU A 232 0.98 -7.16 2.76
N ALA A 233 0.88 -5.88 2.42
CA ALA A 233 1.96 -5.18 1.74
C ALA A 233 2.04 -3.72 2.17
N GLY A 234 3.18 -3.10 1.84
CA GLY A 234 3.47 -1.73 2.18
C GLY A 234 4.94 -1.51 2.49
N ASP A 235 5.21 -0.42 3.19
CA ASP A 235 6.49 -0.14 3.81
C ASP A 235 6.54 -0.86 5.18
N LEU A 236 7.24 -1.99 5.23
CA LEU A 236 7.38 -2.77 6.46
C LEU A 236 8.56 -2.27 7.31
N ASN A 237 9.29 -1.23 6.88
CA ASN A 237 10.47 -0.70 7.56
C ASN A 237 11.45 -1.82 7.99
N ALA A 238 11.65 -2.81 7.12
CA ALA A 238 12.43 -4.00 7.42
C ALA A 238 13.94 -3.71 7.43
N ILE A 239 14.41 -3.08 8.51
CA ILE A 239 15.77 -2.55 8.66
C ILE A 239 16.60 -3.23 9.77
N GLN A 240 16.00 -4.16 10.52
CA GLN A 240 16.67 -4.88 11.61
C GLN A 240 16.68 -6.39 11.39
N PRO A 241 17.59 -7.15 12.03
CA PRO A 241 17.70 -8.57 11.77
C PRO A 241 16.45 -9.41 12.00
N PHE A 242 15.61 -9.05 12.97
CA PHE A 242 14.34 -9.76 13.20
C PHE A 242 13.34 -9.57 12.04
N ASP A 243 13.44 -8.49 11.26
CA ASP A 243 12.51 -8.21 10.16
C ASP A 243 12.61 -9.23 9.02
N ARG A 244 13.72 -9.95 8.94
CA ARG A 244 13.96 -11.01 7.95
C ARG A 244 13.02 -12.18 8.13
N THR A 245 12.64 -12.51 9.37
CA THR A 245 11.87 -13.72 9.70
C THR A 245 10.41 -13.45 10.06
N LEU A 246 10.01 -12.19 10.21
CA LEU A 246 8.65 -11.83 10.62
C LEU A 246 7.55 -12.42 9.74
N HIS A 247 7.79 -12.58 8.43
CA HIS A 247 6.84 -13.23 7.54
C HIS A 247 6.56 -14.68 7.99
N ALA A 248 7.61 -15.49 8.17
CA ALA A 248 7.51 -16.89 8.53
C ALA A 248 6.94 -17.09 9.95
N GLU A 249 7.36 -16.27 10.92
CA GLU A 249 6.83 -16.28 12.30
C GLU A 249 5.31 -15.99 12.34
N ASN A 250 4.83 -15.21 11.37
CA ASN A 250 3.43 -14.86 11.20
C ASN A 250 2.70 -15.75 10.20
N VAL A 251 3.31 -16.85 9.75
CA VAL A 251 2.72 -17.85 8.83
C VAL A 251 2.33 -17.22 7.48
N LEU A 252 3.13 -16.24 7.05
CA LEU A 252 3.05 -15.62 5.74
C LEU A 252 4.31 -15.99 4.94
N ARG A 253 4.18 -15.95 3.62
CA ARG A 253 5.29 -16.11 2.68
C ARG A 253 5.62 -14.75 2.08
N ASP A 254 6.88 -14.50 1.78
CA ASP A 254 7.32 -13.28 1.12
C ASP A 254 7.37 -13.49 -0.40
N ALA A 255 6.62 -12.71 -1.18
CA ALA A 255 6.56 -12.87 -2.63
C ALA A 255 7.93 -12.70 -3.31
N TYR A 256 8.77 -11.77 -2.82
CA TYR A 256 10.10 -11.54 -3.38
C TYR A 256 11.02 -12.74 -3.12
N LEU A 257 10.99 -13.31 -1.92
CA LEU A 257 11.79 -14.51 -1.62
C LEU A 257 11.29 -15.77 -2.34
N GLN A 258 10.10 -15.75 -2.92
CA GLN A 258 9.57 -16.88 -3.70
C GLN A 258 9.91 -16.76 -5.18
N ILE A 259 9.78 -15.55 -5.76
CA ILE A 259 9.85 -15.36 -7.22
C ILE A 259 10.46 -14.00 -7.66
N GLY A 260 11.06 -13.24 -6.75
CA GLY A 260 11.53 -11.87 -7.01
C GLY A 260 12.96 -11.75 -7.54
N GLY A 261 13.66 -12.86 -7.71
CA GLY A 261 14.98 -12.93 -8.33
C GLY A 261 14.92 -12.87 -9.86
N GLN A 262 16.07 -13.04 -10.51
CA GLN A 262 16.15 -13.06 -11.98
C GLN A 262 15.40 -14.27 -12.56
N GLU A 263 14.74 -14.10 -13.71
CA GLU A 263 13.99 -15.17 -14.39
C GLU A 263 12.95 -15.88 -13.48
N ASP A 264 12.27 -15.10 -12.63
CA ASP A 264 11.26 -15.57 -11.67
C ASP A 264 11.78 -16.60 -10.65
N THR A 265 13.09 -16.57 -10.36
CA THR A 265 13.72 -17.36 -9.29
C THR A 265 13.51 -16.72 -7.90
N PRO A 266 13.75 -17.44 -6.80
CA PRO A 266 13.75 -16.85 -5.46
C PRO A 266 14.69 -15.65 -5.35
N GLY A 267 14.21 -14.53 -4.79
CA GLY A 267 15.04 -13.38 -4.45
C GLY A 267 15.86 -13.60 -3.18
N GLU A 268 16.89 -12.76 -2.98
CA GLU A 268 17.78 -12.81 -1.82
C GLU A 268 17.50 -11.62 -0.88
N GLU A 269 17.23 -11.90 0.40
CA GLU A 269 16.79 -10.92 1.41
C GLU A 269 17.62 -9.63 1.46
N ASP A 270 18.95 -9.78 1.49
CA ASP A 270 19.93 -8.72 1.70
C ASP A 270 20.77 -8.49 0.41
N SER A 271 20.09 -8.37 -0.72
CA SER A 271 20.71 -8.11 -2.03
C SER A 271 20.24 -6.78 -2.62
N ASP A 272 21.14 -6.12 -3.35
CA ASP A 272 20.86 -4.91 -4.14
C ASP A 272 19.70 -5.11 -5.14
N ASP A 273 19.51 -6.34 -5.60
CA ASP A 273 18.41 -6.73 -6.49
C ASP A 273 17.03 -6.70 -5.81
N GLY A 274 17.00 -6.74 -4.47
CA GLY A 274 15.80 -6.71 -3.66
C GLY A 274 15.53 -5.38 -2.98
N TYR A 275 16.54 -4.53 -2.81
CA TYR A 275 16.39 -3.26 -2.09
C TYR A 275 15.38 -2.34 -2.74
N THR A 276 14.59 -1.68 -1.88
CA THR A 276 13.56 -0.73 -2.26
C THR A 276 13.82 0.66 -1.70
N TRP A 277 14.82 0.82 -0.82
CA TRP A 277 15.17 2.11 -0.23
C TRP A 277 16.68 2.38 -0.28
N GLY A 278 17.03 3.68 -0.35
CA GLY A 278 18.40 4.19 -0.20
C GLY A 278 19.09 4.62 -1.50
N TYR A 279 18.61 4.20 -2.68
CA TYR A 279 19.17 4.63 -3.97
C TYR A 279 18.64 5.99 -4.43
N GLN A 280 17.41 6.35 -4.03
CA GLN A 280 16.77 7.63 -4.36
C GLN A 280 16.76 8.60 -3.17
N SER A 281 17.60 8.34 -2.16
CA SER A 281 17.72 9.15 -0.96
C SER A 281 18.96 10.05 -1.02
N PRO A 282 19.00 11.17 -0.27
CA PRO A 282 20.22 11.97 -0.12
C PRO A 282 21.42 11.12 0.33
N GLN A 283 22.60 11.40 -0.23
CA GLN A 283 23.83 10.63 0.04
C GLN A 283 24.13 10.52 1.55
N VAL A 284 23.87 11.57 2.32
CA VAL A 284 24.06 11.58 3.78
C VAL A 284 23.17 10.55 4.50
N LEU A 285 21.94 10.31 4.03
CA LEU A 285 21.05 9.30 4.59
C LEU A 285 21.50 7.89 4.18
N LYS A 286 21.90 7.73 2.92
CA LYS A 286 22.46 6.47 2.41
C LYS A 286 23.73 6.06 3.16
N ASP A 287 24.65 7.00 3.40
CA ASP A 287 25.88 6.74 4.15
C ASP A 287 25.59 6.35 5.61
N ARG A 288 24.53 6.92 6.19
CA ARG A 288 24.15 6.69 7.59
C ARG A 288 23.40 5.38 7.79
N PHE A 289 22.49 5.02 6.89
CA PHE A 289 21.54 3.93 7.08
C PHE A 289 21.74 2.76 6.11
N GLY A 290 22.50 2.94 5.03
CA GLY A 290 22.67 1.94 3.98
C GLY A 290 21.47 1.84 3.04
N CYS A 291 21.41 0.76 2.28
CA CYS A 291 20.24 0.39 1.47
C CYS A 291 19.54 -0.81 2.13
N SER A 292 18.24 -0.94 1.89
CA SER A 292 17.44 -2.02 2.48
C SER A 292 16.19 -2.33 1.66
N ARG A 293 15.64 -3.52 1.87
CA ARG A 293 14.34 -3.96 1.32
C ARG A 293 13.22 -3.69 2.33
N MET A 294 12.84 -2.41 2.42
CA MET A 294 11.80 -1.96 3.37
C MET A 294 10.40 -2.39 2.92
N ASP A 295 10.14 -2.33 1.62
CA ASP A 295 8.83 -2.59 1.03
C ASP A 295 8.70 -4.07 0.68
N LYS A 296 7.63 -4.71 1.18
CA LYS A 296 7.41 -6.16 1.02
C LYS A 296 5.97 -6.45 0.65
N ILE A 297 5.77 -7.59 -0.03
CA ILE A 297 4.47 -8.17 -0.29
C ILE A 297 4.45 -9.56 0.33
N LEU A 298 3.69 -9.72 1.42
CA LEU A 298 3.54 -10.96 2.17
C LEU A 298 2.17 -11.57 1.90
N TYR A 299 2.09 -12.88 1.78
CA TYR A 299 0.83 -13.55 1.42
C TYR A 299 0.62 -14.89 2.13
N GLY A 300 -0.64 -15.34 2.19
CA GLY A 300 -1.02 -16.62 2.76
C GLY A 300 -2.36 -17.14 2.21
N GLY A 301 -2.65 -18.42 2.45
CA GLY A 301 -3.87 -19.08 1.98
C GLY A 301 -3.83 -19.47 0.48
N PHE A 302 -5.00 -19.46 -0.17
CA PHE A 302 -5.18 -19.95 -1.55
C PHE A 302 -4.80 -18.92 -2.64
N ILE A 303 -3.63 -18.31 -2.51
CA ILE A 303 -3.08 -17.35 -3.49
C ILE A 303 -1.60 -17.62 -3.72
N LYS A 304 -1.13 -17.47 -4.96
CA LYS A 304 0.29 -17.60 -5.31
C LYS A 304 0.77 -16.43 -6.16
N PRO A 305 1.97 -15.91 -5.93
CA PRO A 305 2.57 -14.93 -6.81
C PRO A 305 2.99 -15.62 -8.12
N ILE A 306 2.84 -14.92 -9.24
CA ILE A 306 3.25 -15.39 -10.57
C ILE A 306 4.26 -14.48 -11.25
N LYS A 307 4.37 -13.22 -10.81
CA LYS A 307 5.38 -12.28 -11.26
C LYS A 307 5.61 -11.23 -10.18
N PHE A 308 6.86 -10.89 -9.90
CA PHE A 308 7.22 -9.83 -8.97
C PHE A 308 8.15 -8.82 -9.64
N GLN A 309 7.95 -7.52 -9.41
CA GLN A 309 8.76 -6.45 -9.98
C GLN A 309 8.94 -5.31 -8.98
N ARG A 310 10.11 -4.67 -9.01
CA ARG A 310 10.29 -3.32 -8.46
C ARG A 310 9.86 -2.29 -9.52
N ILE A 311 9.26 -1.19 -9.07
CA ILE A 311 8.79 -0.08 -9.90
C ILE A 311 9.29 1.25 -9.33
N GLY A 312 9.06 2.38 -10.02
CA GLY A 312 9.45 3.69 -9.51
C GLY A 312 10.95 4.00 -9.53
N MET A 313 11.78 3.06 -10.03
CA MET A 313 13.23 3.25 -10.15
C MET A 313 13.54 4.30 -11.22
N GLY A 314 14.22 5.36 -10.84
CA GLY A 314 14.60 6.43 -11.73
C GLY A 314 13.44 7.37 -12.10
N VAL A 315 12.30 7.30 -11.43
CA VAL A 315 11.14 8.14 -11.76
C VAL A 315 11.31 9.52 -11.12
N LYS A 316 11.24 10.55 -11.95
CA LYS A 316 11.47 11.95 -11.58
C LYS A 316 10.25 12.80 -11.83
N VAL A 317 10.16 13.93 -11.15
CA VAL A 317 9.19 14.99 -11.46
C VAL A 317 9.35 15.49 -12.90
N ALA A 318 8.31 16.15 -13.42
CA ALA A 318 8.31 16.78 -14.73
C ALA A 318 9.49 17.77 -14.88
N GLU A 319 10.04 17.88 -16.08
CA GLU A 319 11.31 18.58 -16.33
C GLU A 319 11.26 20.06 -15.91
N GLU A 320 10.13 20.71 -16.17
CA GLU A 320 9.83 22.10 -15.81
C GLU A 320 9.91 22.38 -14.31
N HIS A 321 9.72 21.37 -13.46
CA HIS A 321 9.75 21.46 -12.00
C HIS A 321 11.14 21.17 -11.43
N ARG A 322 12.05 20.56 -12.19
CA ARG A 322 13.36 20.11 -11.64
C ARG A 322 14.26 21.26 -11.24
N GLN A 323 14.24 22.37 -11.98
CA GLN A 323 15.11 23.50 -11.65
C GLN A 323 14.70 24.15 -10.33
N MET A 324 13.41 24.35 -10.08
CA MET A 324 12.95 24.94 -8.81
C MET A 324 13.24 24.03 -7.61
N MET A 325 13.15 22.71 -7.77
CA MET A 325 13.52 21.75 -6.72
C MET A 325 15.03 21.79 -6.42
N LYS A 326 15.86 21.83 -7.45
CA LYS A 326 17.32 21.98 -7.29
C LYS A 326 17.69 23.29 -6.60
N ASP A 327 17.04 24.38 -6.97
CA ASP A 327 17.26 25.69 -6.35
C ASP A 327 16.85 25.71 -4.86
N ALA A 328 15.91 24.84 -4.49
CA ALA A 328 15.49 24.58 -3.11
C ALA A 328 16.39 23.58 -2.37
N GLY A 329 17.34 22.93 -3.04
CA GLY A 329 18.22 21.92 -2.46
C GLY A 329 17.62 20.51 -2.39
N GLU A 330 16.53 20.26 -3.10
CA GLU A 330 15.81 18.99 -3.10
C GLU A 330 16.24 18.07 -4.26
N LEU A 331 16.09 16.76 -4.06
CA LEU A 331 16.24 15.75 -5.11
C LEU A 331 14.97 15.67 -5.98
N ASP A 332 15.14 15.35 -7.26
CA ASP A 332 14.08 15.38 -8.27
C ASP A 332 13.35 14.03 -8.48
N TRP A 333 13.65 13.02 -7.67
CA TRP A 333 12.93 11.74 -7.67
C TRP A 333 11.49 11.93 -7.20
N VAL A 334 10.58 11.03 -7.58
CA VAL A 334 9.20 11.07 -7.07
C VAL A 334 9.15 10.69 -5.58
N SER A 335 9.82 9.61 -5.21
CA SER A 335 9.90 9.08 -3.84
C SER A 335 11.31 8.57 -3.59
N ASP A 336 11.75 8.55 -2.34
CA ASP A 336 12.99 7.90 -1.94
C ASP A 336 12.89 6.35 -1.91
N HIS A 337 11.66 5.82 -2.00
CA HIS A 337 11.34 4.42 -2.19
C HIS A 337 11.12 4.03 -3.66
N TYR A 338 11.57 2.83 -4.01
CA TYR A 338 11.01 2.05 -5.11
C TYR A 338 9.69 1.42 -4.66
N GLY A 339 8.72 1.36 -5.57
CA GLY A 339 7.51 0.58 -5.34
C GLY A 339 7.74 -0.90 -5.62
N VAL A 340 6.81 -1.74 -5.17
CA VAL A 340 6.77 -3.18 -5.46
C VAL A 340 5.44 -3.53 -6.14
N MET A 341 5.50 -4.42 -7.11
CA MET A 341 4.35 -4.88 -7.88
C MET A 341 4.38 -6.40 -7.98
N CYS A 342 3.26 -7.05 -7.69
CA CYS A 342 3.14 -8.50 -7.79
C CYS A 342 1.84 -8.90 -8.44
N ASP A 343 1.95 -9.78 -9.44
CA ASP A 343 0.81 -10.48 -10.04
C ASP A 343 0.55 -11.75 -9.25
N PHE A 344 -0.71 -12.00 -8.96
CA PHE A 344 -1.19 -13.15 -8.20
C PHE A 344 -2.24 -13.92 -8.97
N VAL A 345 -2.25 -15.23 -8.70
CA VAL A 345 -3.36 -16.11 -9.09
C VAL A 345 -3.98 -16.70 -7.82
N ILE A 346 -5.28 -16.49 -7.67
CA ILE A 346 -6.10 -17.21 -6.68
C ILE A 346 -6.31 -18.63 -7.22
N PHE A 347 -6.05 -19.63 -6.38
CA PHE A 347 -6.26 -21.03 -6.74
C PHE A 347 -7.34 -21.67 -5.85
N SER A 348 -7.64 -22.95 -6.09
CA SER A 348 -8.86 -23.60 -5.58
C SER A 348 -10.13 -23.00 -6.22
N ASP A 349 -11.28 -23.18 -5.58
CA ASP A 349 -12.60 -22.81 -6.11
C ASP A 349 -12.99 -21.34 -5.90
N GLY A 350 -12.06 -20.51 -5.42
CA GLY A 350 -12.26 -19.07 -5.28
C GLY A 350 -12.20 -18.37 -6.64
N GLN A 351 -13.19 -17.54 -6.92
CA GLN A 351 -13.22 -16.63 -8.06
C GLN A 351 -13.59 -15.22 -7.62
N LEU A 352 -13.01 -14.21 -8.25
CA LEU A 352 -13.39 -12.82 -8.04
C LEU A 352 -14.86 -12.62 -8.42
N VAL A 353 -15.59 -11.91 -7.57
CA VAL A 353 -16.94 -11.45 -7.87
C VAL A 353 -16.85 -10.08 -8.52
N GLU A 354 -17.39 -9.99 -9.74
CA GLU A 354 -17.63 -8.73 -10.45
C GLU A 354 -18.86 -7.97 -9.92
#